data_AF-A0A561BUN2-F1
#
_entry.id   AF-A0A561BUN2-F1
#
_cell.length_a   1.000
_cell.length_b   1.000
_cell.length_c   1.000
_cell.angle_alpha   90.00
_cell.angle_beta   90.00
_cell.angle_gamma   90.00
#
_symmetry.space_group_name_H-M   'P 1'
#
loop_
_entity.id
_entity.type
_entity.pdbx_description
1 polymer ?
#
loop_
_entity_poly.entity_id
_entity_poly.type
_entity_poly.pdbx_seq_one_letter_code
_entity_poly.pdbx_strand_id
1 'polypeptide(L)'
;MSTRATFKLRGTVNGTIRPEIYGQFLSRRRWVADEALHNPGHPDADADGLRRTVVDAITGLGAPVVRWPGGCTGTSYEWERGVGPSEERDRTVDWHFGYDVGNGFGTAEFVAYCRRIGAEPQINLTTGTGSLREALAWVEYCNGTGDSVYANLRRSHGYEEPFDVRYWQIGNEEWGSWELGQVGPRDNAVRCREWAKAIKRIDPTLKVLAIGCFEPAQAVDWNLALLREAWEHIDYLTLHTYWPFDPASEDGGYARVLSGPYRTEADIVAIQGLVDLVAREKPGTPKPELAFTEWNCADATRFEMSPKWRPGQTRYRTVDALAVASFLNVLQRQSHSVTLANFAQTINVVGALVVTDDQVVHETVYWPLKLQRHHSGTVSLAGDTATTTVPGETLERTSLDLPAVDISASTNPGDTTVWLSVVNRARTPVHLTLDLGRPLATNLVRLHQLHTDDPLTQNTVTTPDAVTPTSEELKLDDDRTVELPASSYSIIELTTATPLAG
;
A
#
# COMPACT_ATOMS: atom_id res chain seq x y z
N MET A 1 25.30 -20.30 -19.37
CA MET A 1 25.27 -19.12 -20.27
C MET A 1 24.76 -17.98 -19.42
N SER A 2 25.43 -16.82 -19.41
CA SER A 2 24.94 -15.70 -18.62
C SER A 2 23.67 -15.13 -19.26
N THR A 3 22.60 -14.99 -18.48
CA THR A 3 21.32 -14.47 -18.96
C THR A 3 21.47 -12.99 -19.26
N ARG A 4 20.96 -12.55 -20.42
CA ARG A 4 21.03 -11.14 -20.84
C ARG A 4 19.62 -10.55 -20.91
N ALA A 5 19.51 -9.30 -20.52
CA ALA A 5 18.32 -8.49 -20.70
C ALA A 5 18.69 -7.11 -21.26
N THR A 6 17.74 -6.47 -21.94
CA THR A 6 17.88 -5.09 -22.38
C THR A 6 16.66 -4.30 -21.96
N PHE A 7 16.87 -3.16 -21.31
CA PHE A 7 15.84 -2.17 -21.06
C PHE A 7 15.98 -1.04 -22.07
N LYS A 8 14.90 -0.73 -22.77
CA LYS A 8 14.84 0.35 -23.75
C LYS A 8 13.78 1.37 -23.38
N LEU A 9 14.18 2.62 -23.21
CA LEU A 9 13.27 3.73 -22.98
C LEU A 9 12.54 4.11 -24.28
N ARG A 10 11.20 4.25 -24.25
CA ARG A 10 10.39 4.59 -25.43
C ARG A 10 10.36 6.08 -25.76
N GLY A 11 10.75 6.95 -24.83
CA GLY A 11 10.66 8.40 -24.98
C GLY A 11 9.24 8.96 -24.81
N THR A 12 8.33 8.18 -24.22
CA THR A 12 6.98 8.58 -23.80
C THR A 12 6.82 8.34 -22.30
N VAL A 13 5.78 8.92 -21.70
CA VAL A 13 5.47 8.76 -20.26
C VAL A 13 4.22 7.91 -20.07
N ASN A 14 4.17 7.14 -18.97
CA ASN A 14 2.98 6.39 -18.60
C ASN A 14 1.98 7.24 -17.82
N GLY A 15 2.46 8.21 -17.02
CA GLY A 15 1.62 9.01 -16.14
C GLY A 15 2.40 9.71 -15.02
N THR A 16 1.69 10.48 -14.22
CA THR A 16 2.23 11.11 -13.00
C THR A 16 2.18 10.12 -11.84
N ILE A 17 3.34 9.83 -11.25
CA ILE A 17 3.43 9.04 -10.03
C ILE A 17 3.01 9.97 -8.88
N ARG A 18 1.81 9.75 -8.36
CA ARG A 18 1.34 10.45 -7.16
C ARG A 18 1.98 9.84 -5.92
N PRO A 19 2.47 10.64 -4.96
CA PRO A 19 3.04 10.11 -3.73
C PRO A 19 2.13 9.07 -3.05
N GLU A 20 0.81 9.26 -3.09
CA GLU A 20 -0.19 8.41 -2.45
C GLU A 20 -0.17 6.93 -2.92
N ILE A 21 0.48 6.58 -4.03
CA ILE A 21 0.70 5.16 -4.39
C ILE A 21 1.62 4.43 -3.40
N TYR A 22 2.32 5.18 -2.55
CA TYR A 22 3.23 4.66 -1.54
C TYR A 22 2.65 4.73 -0.11
N GLY A 23 1.33 4.72 0.05
CA GLY A 23 0.67 4.74 1.34
C GLY A 23 0.87 3.48 2.19
N GLN A 24 0.26 3.51 3.38
CA GLN A 24 0.33 2.46 4.39
C GLN A 24 -1.05 2.19 4.99
N PHE A 25 -1.22 1.03 5.63
CA PHE A 25 -2.44 0.68 6.34
C PHE A 25 -2.11 0.27 7.79
N LEU A 26 -2.91 0.77 8.73
CA LEU A 26 -2.96 0.39 10.13
C LEU A 26 -4.38 -0.07 10.51
N SER A 27 -4.51 -1.31 10.96
CA SER A 27 -5.73 -1.77 11.66
C SER A 27 -5.67 -1.41 13.14
N ARG A 28 -6.82 -1.45 13.79
CA ARG A 28 -6.96 -1.23 15.25
C ARG A 28 -6.72 -2.49 16.09
N ARG A 29 -6.17 -3.55 15.49
CA ARG A 29 -5.89 -4.78 16.23
C ARG A 29 -4.93 -4.48 17.37
N ARG A 30 -5.15 -5.15 18.50
CA ARG A 30 -4.39 -4.99 19.76
C ARG A 30 -2.86 -4.91 19.53
N TRP A 31 -2.32 -5.80 18.70
CA TRP A 31 -0.89 -5.89 18.42
C TRP A 31 -0.38 -4.93 17.34
N VAL A 32 -1.24 -4.11 16.76
CA VAL A 32 -0.90 -3.10 15.75
C VAL A 32 -0.94 -1.73 16.40
N ALA A 33 -2.06 -1.39 17.06
CA ALA A 33 -2.25 -0.12 17.73
C ALA A 33 -1.80 -0.16 19.21
N ASP A 34 -2.61 -0.73 20.11
CA ASP A 34 -2.49 -0.58 21.58
C ASP A 34 -1.19 -1.12 22.21
N GLU A 35 -0.61 -2.18 21.67
CA GLU A 35 0.60 -2.79 22.26
C GLU A 35 1.88 -2.45 21.50
N ALA A 36 1.74 -2.08 20.22
CA ALA A 36 2.88 -1.86 19.33
C ALA A 36 3.12 -0.39 19.02
N LEU A 37 2.15 0.34 18.46
CA LEU A 37 2.35 1.73 18.10
C LEU A 37 2.15 2.68 19.29
N HIS A 38 1.02 2.55 20.00
CA HIS A 38 0.57 3.45 21.04
C HIS A 38 0.38 2.69 22.36
N ASN A 39 1.41 2.70 23.19
CA ASN A 39 1.44 2.02 24.49
C ASN A 39 2.03 2.96 25.55
N PRO A 40 1.22 3.83 26.19
CA PRO A 40 1.68 4.85 27.13
C PRO A 40 2.48 4.30 28.34
N GLY A 41 2.27 3.03 28.71
CA GLY A 41 3.01 2.40 29.80
C GLY A 41 4.40 1.87 29.41
N HIS A 42 4.74 1.89 28.13
CA HIS A 42 5.99 1.34 27.64
C HIS A 42 7.18 2.29 27.92
N PRO A 43 8.37 1.81 28.33
CA PRO A 43 9.54 2.69 28.57
C PRO A 43 9.98 3.49 27.33
N ASP A 44 9.70 2.95 26.14
CA ASP A 44 9.97 3.62 24.86
C ASP A 44 8.87 4.59 24.40
N ALA A 45 7.76 4.72 25.16
CA ALA A 45 6.72 5.67 24.82
C ALA A 45 7.18 7.12 25.08
N ASP A 46 6.72 8.03 24.23
CA ASP A 46 6.77 9.46 24.49
C ASP A 46 5.52 9.97 25.21
N ALA A 47 5.40 11.28 25.34
CA ALA A 47 4.31 11.94 26.06
C ALA A 47 2.93 11.70 25.42
N ASP A 48 2.88 11.38 24.13
CA ASP A 48 1.66 11.07 23.39
C ASP A 48 1.36 9.55 23.41
N GLY A 49 2.13 8.77 24.16
CA GLY A 49 1.98 7.33 24.26
C GLY A 49 2.54 6.55 23.08
N LEU A 50 3.13 7.21 22.09
CA LEU A 50 3.70 6.57 20.90
C LEU A 50 5.09 6.01 21.21
N ARG A 51 5.35 4.75 20.81
CA ARG A 51 6.67 4.14 20.97
C ARG A 51 7.66 4.76 19.97
N ARG A 52 8.67 5.48 20.48
CA ARG A 52 9.61 6.27 19.67
C ARG A 52 10.29 5.45 18.59
N THR A 53 10.83 4.28 18.95
CA THR A 53 11.55 3.40 18.00
C THR A 53 10.64 2.92 16.87
N VAL A 54 9.36 2.68 17.17
CA VAL A 54 8.37 2.27 16.16
C VAL A 54 8.05 3.43 15.23
N VAL A 55 7.81 4.63 15.79
CA VAL A 55 7.56 5.84 14.99
C VAL A 55 8.77 6.20 14.13
N ASP A 56 9.99 6.05 14.61
CA ASP A 56 11.21 6.32 13.84
C ASP A 56 11.36 5.36 12.67
N ALA A 57 11.12 4.06 12.89
CA ALA A 57 11.14 3.05 11.84
C ALA A 57 10.11 3.35 10.74
N ILE A 58 8.90 3.78 11.13
CA ILE A 58 7.82 4.14 10.20
C ILE A 58 8.08 5.49 9.52
N THR A 59 8.63 6.48 10.21
CA THR A 59 9.02 7.77 9.61
C THR A 59 10.07 7.54 8.53
N GLY A 60 11.01 6.62 8.76
CA GLY A 60 12.00 6.20 7.78
C GLY A 60 11.42 5.62 6.50
N LEU A 61 10.17 5.12 6.52
CA LEU A 61 9.47 4.68 5.32
C LEU A 61 9.05 5.84 4.44
N GLY A 62 8.65 7.00 4.99
CA GLY A 62 8.18 8.15 4.21
C GLY A 62 6.83 7.92 3.54
N ALA A 63 5.86 7.30 4.23
CA ALA A 63 4.53 7.06 3.69
C ALA A 63 3.71 8.37 3.65
N PRO A 64 3.12 8.77 2.51
CA PRO A 64 2.41 10.04 2.38
C PRO A 64 0.92 9.96 2.77
N VAL A 65 0.37 8.76 2.91
CA VAL A 65 -1.00 8.53 3.36
C VAL A 65 -1.05 7.27 4.22
N VAL A 66 -1.87 7.28 5.28
CA VAL A 66 -2.11 6.11 6.12
C VAL A 66 -3.61 5.85 6.22
N ARG A 67 -4.04 4.64 5.90
CA ARG A 67 -5.41 4.16 6.11
C ARG A 67 -5.59 3.62 7.52
N TRP A 68 -6.70 3.96 8.16
CA TRP A 68 -7.12 3.49 9.49
C TRP A 68 -8.63 3.71 9.65
N PRO A 69 -9.36 3.04 10.57
CA PRO A 69 -9.02 1.86 11.36
C PRO A 69 -9.28 0.56 10.60
N GLY A 70 -9.24 0.66 9.26
CA GLY A 70 -9.88 -0.22 8.29
C GLY A 70 -9.43 -1.67 8.28
N GLY A 71 -9.67 -2.30 7.13
CA GLY A 71 -9.83 -3.74 7.07
C GLY A 71 -11.09 -4.17 7.81
N CYS A 72 -11.19 -5.47 8.04
CA CYS A 72 -12.23 -6.12 8.83
C CYS A 72 -12.53 -5.46 10.18
N THR A 73 -11.52 -4.89 10.86
CA THR A 73 -11.73 -4.24 12.17
C THR A 73 -12.53 -2.94 12.09
N GLY A 74 -12.50 -2.28 10.92
CA GLY A 74 -13.22 -1.03 10.70
C GLY A 74 -14.72 -1.21 10.51
N THR A 75 -15.20 -2.41 10.13
CA THR A 75 -16.63 -2.68 9.88
C THR A 75 -17.46 -2.77 11.15
N SER A 76 -16.80 -2.91 12.31
CA SER A 76 -17.42 -2.92 13.64
C SER A 76 -16.94 -1.82 14.59
N TYR A 77 -16.26 -0.78 14.09
CA TYR A 77 -15.74 0.28 14.95
C TYR A 77 -16.77 1.35 15.33
N GLU A 78 -17.05 1.46 16.62
CA GLU A 78 -17.75 2.61 17.21
C GLU A 78 -16.77 3.77 17.49
N TRP A 79 -16.62 4.70 16.53
CA TRP A 79 -15.59 5.77 16.61
C TRP A 79 -15.70 6.68 17.83
N GLU A 80 -16.92 6.90 18.35
CA GLU A 80 -17.18 7.74 19.52
C GLU A 80 -16.50 7.18 20.79
N ARG A 81 -16.18 5.88 20.83
CA ARG A 81 -15.45 5.28 21.95
C ARG A 81 -13.95 5.58 21.94
N GLY A 82 -13.42 6.00 20.79
CA GLY A 82 -12.02 6.40 20.60
C GLY A 82 -11.81 7.91 20.65
N VAL A 83 -12.69 8.67 21.30
CA VAL A 83 -12.52 10.12 21.51
C VAL A 83 -12.82 10.49 22.96
N GLY A 84 -12.51 11.72 23.37
CA GLY A 84 -12.66 12.16 24.76
C GLY A 84 -11.43 11.82 25.63
N PRO A 85 -11.50 12.04 26.95
CA PRO A 85 -10.40 11.75 27.85
C PRO A 85 -9.99 10.27 27.79
N SER A 86 -8.69 9.99 27.63
CA SER A 86 -8.17 8.64 27.39
C SER A 86 -8.53 7.63 28.49
N GLU A 87 -8.62 8.10 29.73
CA GLU A 87 -8.95 7.37 30.94
C GLU A 87 -10.42 6.94 31.02
N GLU A 88 -11.29 7.55 30.22
CA GLU A 88 -12.71 7.22 30.11
C GLU A 88 -13.00 6.26 28.93
N ARG A 89 -11.98 5.92 28.12
CA ARG A 89 -12.13 5.07 26.93
C ARG A 89 -12.00 3.59 27.27
N ASP A 90 -13.13 2.96 27.56
CA ASP A 90 -13.19 1.53 27.86
C ASP A 90 -12.76 0.62 26.70
N ARG A 91 -12.26 -0.57 27.02
CA ARG A 91 -12.02 -1.63 26.02
C ARG A 91 -13.35 -2.13 25.45
N THR A 92 -13.33 -2.53 24.18
CA THR A 92 -14.49 -3.09 23.47
C THR A 92 -14.15 -4.42 22.83
N VAL A 93 -15.16 -5.18 22.41
CA VAL A 93 -14.95 -6.35 21.56
C VAL A 93 -14.90 -5.89 20.10
N ASP A 94 -13.86 -6.28 19.38
CA ASP A 94 -13.88 -6.27 17.92
C ASP A 94 -14.82 -7.39 17.47
N TRP A 95 -16.00 -7.03 16.94
CA TRP A 95 -17.01 -8.03 16.60
C TRP A 95 -16.65 -8.88 15.39
N HIS A 96 -15.74 -8.41 14.53
CA HIS A 96 -15.28 -9.20 13.41
C HIS A 96 -14.39 -10.35 13.91
N PHE A 97 -13.45 -10.06 14.82
CA PHE A 97 -12.49 -11.07 15.30
C PHE A 97 -12.83 -11.73 16.64
N GLY A 98 -13.82 -11.22 17.37
CA GLY A 98 -14.32 -11.80 18.60
C GLY A 98 -13.36 -11.69 19.80
N TYR A 99 -12.48 -10.68 19.83
CA TYR A 99 -11.59 -10.41 20.97
C TYR A 99 -11.57 -8.94 21.36
N ASP A 100 -11.04 -8.67 22.55
CA ASP A 100 -11.01 -7.34 23.12
C ASP A 100 -9.91 -6.45 22.50
N VAL A 101 -10.31 -5.24 22.09
CA VAL A 101 -9.46 -4.18 21.58
C VAL A 101 -9.58 -2.95 22.48
N GLY A 102 -8.51 -2.17 22.58
CA GLY A 102 -8.53 -0.88 23.25
C GLY A 102 -9.13 0.21 22.38
N ASN A 103 -9.34 1.36 23.01
CA ASN A 103 -9.75 2.61 22.37
C ASN A 103 -8.80 3.77 22.71
N GLY A 104 -7.59 3.44 23.22
CA GLY A 104 -6.58 4.44 23.57
C GLY A 104 -6.01 5.15 22.36
N PHE A 105 -5.76 4.42 21.26
CA PHE A 105 -5.39 5.01 19.98
C PHE A 105 -6.64 5.29 19.14
N GLY A 106 -7.13 6.51 19.24
CA GLY A 106 -8.38 6.97 18.64
C GLY A 106 -8.18 7.94 17.48
N THR A 107 -9.24 8.69 17.14
CA THR A 107 -9.23 9.59 15.97
C THR A 107 -8.15 10.67 16.10
N ALA A 108 -8.06 11.33 17.25
CA ALA A 108 -7.13 12.43 17.44
C ALA A 108 -5.67 11.93 17.50
N GLU A 109 -5.43 10.81 18.19
CA GLU A 109 -4.11 10.19 18.27
C GLU A 109 -3.64 9.71 16.87
N PHE A 110 -4.55 9.15 16.07
CA PHE A 110 -4.27 8.76 14.70
C PHE A 110 -3.92 9.94 13.80
N VAL A 111 -4.68 11.04 13.88
CA VAL A 111 -4.38 12.25 13.10
C VAL A 111 -3.02 12.82 13.52
N ALA A 112 -2.77 12.96 14.83
CA ALA A 112 -1.49 13.46 15.35
C ALA A 112 -0.31 12.60 14.89
N TYR A 113 -0.47 11.27 14.94
CA TYR A 113 0.50 10.32 14.40
C TYR A 113 0.76 10.54 12.91
N CYS A 114 -0.30 10.68 12.09
CA CYS A 114 -0.14 10.94 10.65
C CYS A 114 0.64 12.24 10.40
N ARG A 115 0.29 13.34 11.10
CA ARG A 115 0.98 14.62 10.96
C ARG A 115 2.45 14.54 11.36
N ARG A 116 2.75 13.79 12.43
CA ARG A 116 4.13 13.58 12.90
C ARG A 116 5.02 12.88 11.87
N ILE A 117 4.49 11.90 11.15
CA ILE A 117 5.25 11.19 10.11
C ILE A 117 5.16 11.86 8.72
N GLY A 118 4.48 13.01 8.62
CA GLY A 118 4.29 13.74 7.35
C GLY A 118 3.27 13.09 6.40
N ALA A 119 2.31 12.33 6.93
CA ALA A 119 1.28 11.64 6.16
C ALA A 119 -0.11 12.32 6.27
N GLU A 120 -0.93 12.10 5.25
CA GLU A 120 -2.36 12.38 5.28
C GLU A 120 -3.14 11.22 5.92
N PRO A 121 -4.12 11.49 6.78
CA PRO A 121 -5.03 10.47 7.28
C PRO A 121 -6.07 10.07 6.23
N GLN A 122 -6.25 8.77 6.03
CA GLN A 122 -7.37 8.16 5.32
C GLN A 122 -8.24 7.38 6.32
N ILE A 123 -9.48 7.83 6.52
CA ILE A 123 -10.43 7.20 7.44
C ILE A 123 -11.35 6.23 6.71
N ASN A 124 -11.44 4.99 7.21
CA ASN A 124 -12.41 3.99 6.78
C ASN A 124 -13.67 4.05 7.65
N LEU A 125 -14.78 4.46 7.06
CA LEU A 125 -16.08 4.53 7.71
C LEU A 125 -16.66 3.14 7.99
N THR A 126 -17.36 3.03 9.10
CA THR A 126 -17.98 1.79 9.57
C THR A 126 -19.33 1.57 8.91
N THR A 127 -19.39 0.65 7.95
CA THR A 127 -20.62 0.32 7.21
C THR A 127 -21.27 -0.99 7.65
N GLY A 128 -20.53 -1.88 8.30
CA GLY A 128 -21.03 -3.21 8.70
C GLY A 128 -22.03 -3.14 9.83
N THR A 129 -21.67 -2.42 10.90
CA THR A 129 -22.55 -2.19 12.07
C THR A 129 -22.96 -0.73 12.26
N GLY A 130 -22.33 0.17 11.52
CA GLY A 130 -22.57 1.61 11.61
C GLY A 130 -23.65 2.11 10.66
N SER A 131 -23.98 3.38 10.82
CA SER A 131 -25.02 4.09 10.09
C SER A 131 -24.48 5.34 9.39
N LEU A 132 -25.24 5.84 8.42
CA LEU A 132 -24.91 7.11 7.75
C LEU A 132 -24.81 8.26 8.77
N ARG A 133 -25.67 8.27 9.79
CA ARG A 133 -25.66 9.30 10.84
C ARG A 133 -24.32 9.31 11.58
N GLU A 134 -23.82 8.14 12.00
CA GLU A 134 -22.54 8.03 12.71
C GLU A 134 -21.37 8.40 11.81
N ALA A 135 -21.42 8.05 10.52
CA ALA A 135 -20.41 8.44 9.55
C ALA A 135 -20.34 9.96 9.38
N LEU A 136 -21.48 10.64 9.20
CA LEU A 136 -21.52 12.09 9.05
C LEU A 136 -21.14 12.81 10.35
N ALA A 137 -21.50 12.26 11.50
CA ALA A 137 -21.06 12.73 12.80
C ALA A 137 -19.52 12.68 12.93
N TRP A 138 -18.89 11.62 12.44
CA TRP A 138 -17.43 11.50 12.44
C TRP A 138 -16.77 12.52 11.51
N VAL A 139 -17.33 12.71 10.31
CA VAL A 139 -16.86 13.75 9.38
C VAL A 139 -16.99 15.14 9.99
N GLU A 140 -18.11 15.45 10.66
CA GLU A 140 -18.33 16.71 11.36
C GLU A 140 -17.36 16.88 12.55
N TYR A 141 -17.14 15.82 13.34
CA TYR A 141 -16.17 15.84 14.42
C TYR A 141 -14.77 16.19 13.89
N CYS A 142 -14.34 15.55 12.80
CA CYS A 142 -13.01 15.78 12.23
C CYS A 142 -12.88 17.15 11.55
N ASN A 143 -13.86 17.57 10.76
CA ASN A 143 -13.67 18.69 9.81
C ASN A 143 -14.63 19.87 10.06
N GLY A 144 -15.57 19.76 10.99
CA GLY A 144 -16.55 20.80 11.27
C GLY A 144 -15.92 22.07 11.86
N THR A 145 -16.27 23.22 11.28
CA THR A 145 -15.80 24.55 11.72
C THR A 145 -16.90 25.37 12.41
N GLY A 146 -18.17 25.00 12.24
CA GLY A 146 -19.32 25.70 12.82
C GLY A 146 -19.48 25.52 14.33
N ASP A 147 -20.50 26.19 14.88
CA ASP A 147 -21.04 25.94 16.22
C ASP A 147 -22.07 24.81 16.13
N SER A 148 -21.57 23.57 16.15
CA SER A 148 -22.36 22.36 15.93
C SER A 148 -21.96 21.26 16.91
N VAL A 149 -22.83 20.24 17.06
CA VAL A 149 -22.70 19.23 18.11
C VAL A 149 -21.33 18.55 18.09
N TYR A 150 -20.89 18.05 16.94
CA TYR A 150 -19.67 17.26 16.87
C TYR A 150 -18.41 18.11 16.72
N ALA A 151 -18.50 19.31 16.12
CA ALA A 151 -17.42 20.28 16.15
C ALA A 151 -17.14 20.75 17.59
N ASN A 152 -18.19 21.08 18.36
CA ASN A 152 -18.06 21.45 19.77
C ASN A 152 -17.61 20.29 20.64
N LEU A 153 -18.02 19.05 20.33
CA LEU A 153 -17.49 17.87 21.00
C LEU A 153 -15.98 17.77 20.81
N ARG A 154 -15.47 17.93 19.57
CA ARG A 154 -14.02 17.98 19.29
C ARG A 154 -13.32 19.07 20.12
N ARG A 155 -13.87 20.29 20.15
CA ARG A 155 -13.33 21.40 20.97
C ARG A 155 -13.31 21.06 22.46
N SER A 156 -14.37 20.43 22.97
CA SER A 156 -14.46 20.01 24.38
C SER A 156 -13.42 18.95 24.75
N HIS A 157 -12.95 18.18 23.78
CA HIS A 157 -11.85 17.22 23.94
C HIS A 157 -10.46 17.87 23.82
N GLY A 158 -10.39 19.20 23.66
CA GLY A 158 -9.14 19.96 23.63
C GLY A 158 -8.60 20.27 22.22
N TYR A 159 -9.34 19.95 21.16
CA TYR A 159 -8.91 20.20 19.77
C TYR A 159 -9.77 21.29 19.13
N GLU A 160 -9.29 22.54 19.23
CA GLU A 160 -10.03 23.71 18.74
C GLU A 160 -10.21 23.66 17.20
N GLU A 161 -9.10 23.54 16.50
CA GLU A 161 -9.05 23.49 15.04
C GLU A 161 -9.55 22.14 14.48
N PRO A 162 -10.15 22.11 13.28
CA PRO A 162 -10.45 20.86 12.59
C PRO A 162 -9.16 20.07 12.29
N PHE A 163 -9.30 18.75 12.18
CA PHE A 163 -8.22 17.83 11.81
C PHE A 163 -7.90 17.81 10.30
N ASP A 164 -8.81 18.38 9.49
CA ASP A 164 -8.72 18.46 8.03
C ASP A 164 -8.45 17.09 7.38
N VAL A 165 -9.23 16.08 7.76
CA VAL A 165 -9.13 14.74 7.18
C VAL A 165 -9.69 14.77 5.75
N ARG A 166 -8.83 14.44 4.78
CA ARG A 166 -9.17 14.55 3.36
C ARG A 166 -9.79 13.28 2.76
N TYR A 167 -9.28 12.11 3.11
CA TYR A 167 -9.65 10.85 2.45
C TYR A 167 -10.62 10.04 3.31
N TRP A 168 -11.79 9.72 2.77
CA TRP A 168 -12.87 9.02 3.44
C TRP A 168 -13.32 7.81 2.63
N GLN A 169 -13.07 6.62 3.14
CA GLN A 169 -13.45 5.36 2.52
C GLN A 169 -14.78 4.86 3.07
N ILE A 170 -15.71 4.52 2.18
CA ILE A 170 -17.01 3.92 2.50
C ILE A 170 -16.87 2.40 2.37
N GLY A 171 -16.84 1.73 3.51
CA GLY A 171 -16.88 0.28 3.62
C GLY A 171 -15.55 -0.45 3.40
N ASN A 172 -15.58 -1.76 3.64
CA ASN A 172 -14.45 -2.67 3.54
C ASN A 172 -14.95 -4.05 3.09
N GLU A 173 -14.46 -4.57 1.97
CA GLU A 173 -14.69 -5.95 1.48
C GLU A 173 -16.10 -6.54 1.65
N GLU A 174 -17.15 -5.72 1.59
CA GLU A 174 -18.52 -6.16 1.92
C GLU A 174 -19.15 -7.10 0.89
N TRP A 175 -18.40 -7.42 -0.18
CA TRP A 175 -18.69 -8.51 -1.10
C TRP A 175 -18.32 -9.89 -0.51
N GLY A 176 -17.34 -9.95 0.40
CA GLY A 176 -16.81 -11.18 0.98
C GLY A 176 -17.72 -11.78 2.05
N SER A 177 -17.86 -13.10 2.07
CA SER A 177 -18.70 -13.81 3.05
C SER A 177 -18.17 -13.80 4.48
N TRP A 178 -16.91 -13.42 4.66
CA TRP A 178 -16.28 -13.25 5.97
C TRP A 178 -16.59 -11.91 6.62
N GLU A 179 -17.03 -10.91 5.84
CA GLU A 179 -17.13 -9.55 6.33
C GLU A 179 -18.45 -9.28 7.06
N LEU A 180 -18.37 -8.53 8.15
CA LEU A 180 -19.58 -8.06 8.83
C LEU A 180 -20.29 -7.03 7.98
N GLY A 181 -21.59 -7.26 7.76
CA GLY A 181 -22.39 -6.42 6.86
C GLY A 181 -22.24 -6.77 5.38
N GLN A 182 -21.92 -8.04 5.07
CA GLN A 182 -21.94 -8.55 3.70
C GLN A 182 -23.24 -8.14 2.99
N VAL A 183 -23.10 -7.65 1.77
CA VAL A 183 -24.21 -7.12 0.98
C VAL A 183 -24.02 -7.43 -0.51
N GLY A 184 -25.10 -7.41 -1.28
CA GLY A 184 -25.02 -7.58 -2.74
C GLY A 184 -24.56 -6.31 -3.47
N PRO A 185 -24.08 -6.43 -4.73
CA PRO A 185 -23.61 -5.32 -5.56
C PRO A 185 -24.52 -4.09 -5.57
N ARG A 186 -25.82 -4.29 -5.83
CA ARG A 186 -26.79 -3.19 -5.98
C ARG A 186 -27.06 -2.47 -4.67
N ASP A 187 -27.23 -3.22 -3.59
CA ASP A 187 -27.53 -2.65 -2.28
C ASP A 187 -26.31 -1.87 -1.75
N ASN A 188 -25.10 -2.38 -1.98
CA ASN A 188 -23.88 -1.63 -1.71
C ASN A 188 -23.81 -0.33 -2.53
N ALA A 189 -24.08 -0.42 -3.83
CA ALA A 189 -24.01 0.71 -4.75
C ALA A 189 -24.97 1.84 -4.35
N VAL A 190 -26.22 1.50 -3.99
CA VAL A 190 -27.22 2.47 -3.50
C VAL A 190 -26.78 3.10 -2.18
N ARG A 191 -26.29 2.28 -1.23
CA ARG A 191 -25.77 2.79 0.06
C ARG A 191 -24.59 3.74 -0.17
N CYS A 192 -23.61 3.32 -0.97
CA CYS A 192 -22.43 4.13 -1.27
C CYS A 192 -22.81 5.46 -1.91
N ARG A 193 -23.72 5.49 -2.90
CA ARG A 193 -24.21 6.73 -3.51
C ARG A 193 -24.75 7.71 -2.47
N GLU A 194 -25.64 7.26 -1.57
CA GLU A 194 -26.24 8.14 -0.56
C GLU A 194 -25.22 8.64 0.46
N TRP A 195 -24.28 7.78 0.88
CA TRP A 195 -23.21 8.15 1.80
C TRP A 195 -22.25 9.16 1.17
N ALA A 196 -21.75 8.87 -0.03
CA ALA A 196 -20.86 9.73 -0.78
C ALA A 196 -21.50 11.11 -1.05
N LYS A 197 -22.78 11.13 -1.47
CA LYS A 197 -23.55 12.36 -1.68
C LYS A 197 -23.63 13.20 -0.41
N ALA A 198 -23.90 12.57 0.74
CA ALA A 198 -24.01 13.27 2.01
C ALA A 198 -22.66 13.84 2.47
N ILE A 199 -21.56 13.08 2.34
CA ILE A 199 -20.20 13.54 2.65
C ILE A 199 -19.84 14.75 1.76
N LYS A 200 -20.05 14.64 0.44
CA LYS A 200 -19.81 15.72 -0.52
C LYS A 200 -20.71 16.95 -0.30
N ARG A 201 -21.85 16.79 0.39
CA ARG A 201 -22.73 17.90 0.76
C ARG A 201 -22.20 18.68 1.96
N ILE A 202 -21.51 18.01 2.88
CA ILE A 202 -20.78 18.67 3.98
C ILE A 202 -19.62 19.47 3.39
N ASP A 203 -18.80 18.81 2.58
CA ASP A 203 -17.66 19.45 1.91
C ASP A 203 -17.37 18.76 0.57
N PRO A 204 -17.56 19.45 -0.58
CA PRO A 204 -17.34 18.87 -1.90
C PRO A 204 -15.86 18.59 -2.22
N THR A 205 -14.92 19.14 -1.43
CA THR A 205 -13.48 18.99 -1.62
C THR A 205 -12.91 17.70 -1.05
N LEU A 206 -13.63 17.04 -0.13
CA LEU A 206 -13.24 15.76 0.45
C LEU A 206 -13.09 14.68 -0.62
N LYS A 207 -12.15 13.76 -0.43
CA LYS A 207 -11.94 12.62 -1.32
C LYS A 207 -12.71 11.40 -0.82
N VAL A 208 -13.67 10.94 -1.60
CA VAL A 208 -14.52 9.79 -1.25
C VAL A 208 -14.03 8.55 -1.99
N LEU A 209 -13.69 7.51 -1.24
CA LEU A 209 -13.25 6.22 -1.76
C LEU A 209 -14.36 5.20 -1.57
N ALA A 210 -14.76 4.53 -2.65
CA ALA A 210 -15.85 3.56 -2.63
C ALA A 210 -15.30 2.13 -2.78
N ILE A 211 -15.72 1.23 -1.89
CA ILE A 211 -15.24 -0.15 -1.88
C ILE A 211 -15.60 -0.90 -3.16
N GLY A 212 -14.62 -1.09 -4.03
CA GLY A 212 -14.73 -1.94 -5.21
C GLY A 212 -14.48 -3.41 -4.89
N CYS A 213 -14.40 -4.22 -5.93
CA CYS A 213 -14.08 -5.63 -5.84
C CYS A 213 -13.01 -5.99 -6.86
N PHE A 214 -11.99 -6.73 -6.42
CA PHE A 214 -10.91 -7.23 -7.26
C PHE A 214 -10.93 -8.75 -7.40
N GLU A 215 -11.93 -9.43 -6.81
CA GLU A 215 -12.13 -10.86 -7.00
C GLU A 215 -12.74 -11.14 -8.37
N PRO A 216 -12.09 -11.95 -9.24
CA PRO A 216 -12.55 -12.14 -10.62
C PRO A 216 -14.02 -12.60 -10.75
N ALA A 217 -14.50 -13.42 -9.81
CA ALA A 217 -15.86 -13.96 -9.85
C ALA A 217 -16.95 -12.91 -9.59
N GLN A 218 -16.62 -11.79 -8.93
CA GLN A 218 -17.59 -10.77 -8.48
C GLN A 218 -17.28 -9.36 -9.01
N ALA A 219 -16.04 -9.12 -9.46
CA ALA A 219 -15.52 -7.81 -9.81
C ALA A 219 -16.36 -7.07 -10.86
N VAL A 220 -16.83 -7.78 -11.90
CA VAL A 220 -17.59 -7.14 -12.99
C VAL A 220 -18.93 -6.59 -12.48
N ASP A 221 -19.75 -7.44 -11.86
CA ASP A 221 -21.09 -7.04 -11.40
C ASP A 221 -21.01 -6.03 -10.25
N TRP A 222 -20.08 -6.23 -9.32
CA TRP A 222 -19.85 -5.32 -8.20
C TRP A 222 -19.43 -3.92 -8.68
N ASN A 223 -18.37 -3.84 -9.48
CA ASN A 223 -17.81 -2.56 -9.89
C ASN A 223 -18.75 -1.82 -10.84
N LEU A 224 -19.42 -2.50 -11.77
CA LEU A 224 -20.36 -1.84 -12.68
C LEU A 224 -21.59 -1.30 -11.93
N ALA A 225 -22.13 -2.04 -10.97
CA ALA A 225 -23.24 -1.55 -10.15
C ALA A 225 -22.82 -0.29 -9.37
N LEU A 226 -21.68 -0.36 -8.68
CA LEU A 226 -21.15 0.74 -7.89
C LEU A 226 -20.84 1.97 -8.74
N LEU A 227 -20.09 1.80 -9.83
CA LEU A 227 -19.72 2.89 -10.73
C LEU A 227 -20.95 3.57 -11.32
N ARG A 228 -21.97 2.82 -11.78
CA ARG A 228 -23.17 3.44 -12.39
C ARG A 228 -24.02 4.24 -11.40
N GLU A 229 -24.11 3.76 -10.16
CA GLU A 229 -24.92 4.40 -9.11
C GLU A 229 -24.22 5.57 -8.43
N ALA A 230 -22.95 5.44 -8.07
CA ALA A 230 -22.23 6.38 -7.21
C ALA A 230 -21.27 7.32 -7.96
N TRP A 231 -21.15 7.20 -9.29
CA TRP A 231 -20.21 7.94 -10.16
C TRP A 231 -19.98 9.40 -9.77
N GLU A 232 -21.07 10.16 -9.59
CA GLU A 232 -21.03 11.62 -9.43
C GLU A 232 -20.49 12.08 -8.06
N HIS A 233 -20.29 11.14 -7.13
CA HIS A 233 -19.99 11.45 -5.73
C HIS A 233 -18.71 10.81 -5.21
N ILE A 234 -18.11 9.90 -6.00
CA ILE A 234 -16.90 9.17 -5.61
C ILE A 234 -15.68 9.70 -6.38
N ASP A 235 -14.54 9.74 -5.71
CA ASP A 235 -13.25 10.09 -6.33
C ASP A 235 -12.43 8.84 -6.67
N TYR A 236 -12.63 7.75 -5.94
CA TYR A 236 -11.87 6.51 -6.12
C TYR A 236 -12.76 5.27 -6.09
N LEU A 237 -12.43 4.30 -6.95
CA LEU A 237 -12.83 2.90 -6.81
C LEU A 237 -11.70 2.14 -6.12
N THR A 238 -11.95 1.57 -4.94
CA THR A 238 -10.90 0.87 -4.19
C THR A 238 -10.79 -0.60 -4.56
N LEU A 239 -9.57 -1.14 -4.49
CA LEU A 239 -9.22 -2.51 -4.89
C LEU A 239 -8.32 -3.14 -3.83
N HIS A 240 -8.55 -4.43 -3.57
CA HIS A 240 -7.83 -5.17 -2.55
C HIS A 240 -7.21 -6.41 -3.19
N THR A 241 -5.93 -6.66 -2.96
CA THR A 241 -5.27 -7.85 -3.51
C THR A 241 -4.20 -8.40 -2.58
N TYR A 242 -4.22 -9.70 -2.34
CA TYR A 242 -3.16 -10.37 -1.61
C TYR A 242 -2.62 -11.54 -2.42
N TRP A 243 -1.30 -11.73 -2.39
CA TRP A 243 -0.65 -12.89 -3.02
C TRP A 243 -0.20 -13.87 -1.95
N PRO A 244 -1.03 -14.88 -1.63
CA PRO A 244 -0.66 -15.87 -0.64
C PRO A 244 0.47 -16.77 -1.14
N PHE A 245 1.45 -17.02 -0.28
CA PHE A 245 2.53 -17.98 -0.50
C PHE A 245 2.56 -19.02 0.62
N ASP A 246 3.03 -20.23 0.29
CA ASP A 246 3.22 -21.31 1.24
C ASP A 246 4.73 -21.56 1.40
N PRO A 247 5.35 -21.14 2.53
CA PRO A 247 6.77 -21.35 2.76
C PRO A 247 7.15 -22.83 2.89
N ALA A 248 6.19 -23.74 3.09
CA ALA A 248 6.43 -25.19 3.17
C ALA A 248 6.35 -25.91 1.81
N SER A 249 5.99 -25.21 0.73
CA SER A 249 5.99 -25.78 -0.62
C SER A 249 7.42 -26.03 -1.15
N GLU A 250 7.56 -26.87 -2.18
CA GLU A 250 8.86 -27.39 -2.66
C GLU A 250 9.88 -26.29 -3.02
N ASP A 251 9.43 -25.18 -3.61
CA ASP A 251 10.28 -24.02 -3.94
C ASP A 251 10.13 -22.85 -2.94
N GLY A 252 9.45 -23.09 -1.81
CA GLY A 252 9.02 -22.07 -0.86
C GLY A 252 7.92 -21.15 -1.38
N GLY A 253 7.25 -21.47 -2.49
CA GLY A 253 6.25 -20.60 -3.09
C GLY A 253 6.87 -19.44 -3.85
N TYR A 254 8.13 -19.58 -4.27
CA TYR A 254 8.90 -18.58 -5.01
C TYR A 254 8.22 -18.21 -6.32
N ALA A 255 7.87 -19.19 -7.14
CA ALA A 255 7.20 -18.96 -8.42
C ALA A 255 5.84 -18.28 -8.24
N ARG A 256 5.13 -18.66 -7.16
CA ARG A 256 3.79 -18.15 -6.85
C ARG A 256 3.81 -16.70 -6.40
N VAL A 257 4.63 -16.35 -5.42
CA VAL A 257 4.65 -14.99 -4.86
C VAL A 257 5.07 -13.96 -5.92
N LEU A 258 6.01 -14.31 -6.80
CA LEU A 258 6.45 -13.44 -7.91
C LEU A 258 5.43 -13.33 -9.05
N SER A 259 4.52 -14.29 -9.19
CA SER A 259 3.44 -14.24 -10.19
C SER A 259 2.35 -13.24 -9.83
N GLY A 260 2.17 -12.97 -8.53
CA GLY A 260 1.14 -12.07 -8.01
C GLY A 260 1.13 -10.69 -8.67
N PRO A 261 2.20 -9.89 -8.51
CA PRO A 261 2.30 -8.55 -9.10
C PRO A 261 2.08 -8.55 -10.62
N TYR A 262 2.64 -9.54 -11.33
CA TYR A 262 2.52 -9.65 -12.78
C TYR A 262 1.07 -9.87 -13.23
N ARG A 263 0.32 -10.73 -12.54
CA ARG A 263 -1.11 -10.92 -12.82
C ARG A 263 -1.92 -9.69 -12.46
N THR A 264 -1.64 -9.08 -11.30
CA THR A 264 -2.35 -7.89 -10.85
C THR A 264 -2.23 -6.73 -11.84
N GLU A 265 -1.10 -6.59 -12.56
CA GLU A 265 -0.98 -5.59 -13.63
C GLU A 265 -2.01 -5.78 -14.75
N ALA A 266 -2.23 -7.02 -15.19
CA ALA A 266 -3.25 -7.31 -16.20
C ALA A 266 -4.68 -7.06 -15.67
N ASP A 267 -4.92 -7.40 -14.41
CA ASP A 267 -6.21 -7.19 -13.76
C ASP A 267 -6.51 -5.69 -13.57
N ILE A 268 -5.50 -4.85 -13.28
CA ILE A 268 -5.64 -3.38 -13.25
C ILE A 268 -6.15 -2.85 -14.58
N VAL A 269 -5.57 -3.32 -15.69
CA VAL A 269 -6.01 -2.92 -17.04
C VAL A 269 -7.46 -3.33 -17.29
N ALA A 270 -7.87 -4.53 -16.85
CA ALA A 270 -9.25 -5.00 -16.97
C ALA A 270 -10.24 -4.14 -16.17
N ILE A 271 -9.91 -3.82 -14.91
CA ILE A 271 -10.74 -2.94 -14.06
C ILE A 271 -10.81 -1.52 -14.62
N GLN A 272 -9.68 -0.97 -15.09
CA GLN A 272 -9.66 0.34 -15.74
C GLN A 272 -10.57 0.36 -16.98
N GLY A 273 -10.62 -0.74 -17.74
CA GLY A 273 -11.55 -0.90 -18.85
C GLY A 273 -13.03 -0.81 -18.44
N LEU A 274 -13.41 -1.31 -17.26
CA LEU A 274 -14.77 -1.16 -16.72
C LEU A 274 -15.07 0.31 -16.37
N VAL A 275 -14.11 1.01 -15.74
CA VAL A 275 -14.24 2.44 -15.42
C VAL A 275 -14.38 3.26 -16.71
N ASP A 276 -13.56 2.99 -17.72
CA ASP A 276 -13.59 3.68 -19.01
C ASP A 276 -14.88 3.41 -19.80
N LEU A 277 -15.46 2.22 -19.65
CA LEU A 277 -16.77 1.90 -20.22
C LEU A 277 -17.87 2.76 -19.60
N VAL A 278 -17.93 2.85 -18.27
CA VAL A 278 -18.93 3.68 -17.57
C VAL A 278 -18.69 5.17 -17.82
N ALA A 279 -17.44 5.61 -17.99
CA ALA A 279 -17.13 6.99 -18.35
C ALA A 279 -17.83 7.44 -19.65
N ARG A 280 -18.02 6.52 -20.62
CA ARG A 280 -18.75 6.79 -21.87
C ARG A 280 -20.25 6.96 -21.65
N GLU A 281 -20.80 6.34 -20.61
CA GLU A 281 -22.19 6.53 -20.16
C GLU A 281 -22.37 7.87 -19.42
N LYS A 282 -21.27 8.50 -18.96
CA LYS A 282 -21.26 9.70 -18.11
C LYS A 282 -20.38 10.84 -18.68
N PRO A 283 -20.59 11.28 -19.93
CA PRO A 283 -19.73 12.27 -20.58
C PRO A 283 -19.70 13.61 -19.81
N GLY A 284 -18.52 14.23 -19.72
CA GLY A 284 -18.34 15.55 -19.11
C GLY A 284 -18.27 15.56 -17.58
N THR A 285 -18.25 14.39 -16.93
CA THR A 285 -18.09 14.27 -15.48
C THR A 285 -16.69 13.74 -15.13
N PRO A 286 -16.13 14.08 -13.95
CA PRO A 286 -14.85 13.54 -13.51
C PRO A 286 -14.89 12.01 -13.39
N LYS A 287 -13.84 11.35 -13.85
CA LYS A 287 -13.68 9.89 -13.77
C LYS A 287 -13.08 9.51 -12.41
N PRO A 288 -13.65 8.53 -11.68
CA PRO A 288 -13.01 7.98 -10.49
C PRO A 288 -11.67 7.33 -10.83
N GLU A 289 -10.68 7.49 -9.96
CA GLU A 289 -9.37 6.86 -10.09
C GLU A 289 -9.33 5.51 -9.36
N LEU A 290 -8.33 4.68 -9.61
CA LEU A 290 -8.16 3.41 -8.90
C LEU A 290 -7.31 3.62 -7.65
N ALA A 291 -7.73 3.00 -6.54
CA ALA A 291 -7.01 3.02 -5.28
C ALA A 291 -6.80 1.62 -4.70
N PHE A 292 -5.56 1.16 -4.55
CA PHE A 292 -5.31 -0.11 -3.87
C PHE A 292 -5.28 0.09 -2.35
N THR A 293 -6.44 0.14 -1.70
CA THR A 293 -6.51 0.43 -0.25
C THR A 293 -6.06 -0.72 0.64
N GLU A 294 -5.84 -1.90 0.05
CA GLU A 294 -5.08 -3.02 0.64
C GLU A 294 -4.29 -3.75 -0.45
N TRP A 295 -2.99 -3.92 -0.25
CA TRP A 295 -2.20 -4.85 -1.05
C TRP A 295 -1.01 -5.40 -0.28
N ASN A 296 -0.70 -6.69 -0.46
CA ASN A 296 0.56 -7.31 0.00
C ASN A 296 0.74 -8.74 -0.53
N CYS A 297 1.92 -9.32 -0.38
CA CYS A 297 2.08 -10.77 -0.26
C CYS A 297 1.76 -11.22 1.18
N ALA A 298 1.30 -12.45 1.35
CA ALA A 298 0.94 -12.97 2.66
C ALA A 298 1.35 -14.43 2.84
N ASP A 299 1.93 -14.76 4.00
CA ASP A 299 2.19 -16.15 4.38
C ASP A 299 0.85 -16.85 4.69
N ALA A 300 0.45 -17.78 3.84
CA ALA A 300 -0.81 -18.52 3.94
C ALA A 300 -0.88 -19.39 5.20
N THR A 301 0.26 -19.79 5.77
CA THR A 301 0.31 -20.59 7.00
C THR A 301 0.14 -19.74 8.25
N ARG A 302 0.25 -18.41 8.12
CA ARG A 302 0.20 -17.43 9.23
C ARG A 302 -0.85 -16.35 9.02
N PHE A 303 -1.86 -16.69 8.21
CA PHE A 303 -3.03 -15.85 7.99
C PHE A 303 -4.01 -15.87 9.18
N GLU A 304 -3.76 -16.71 10.20
CA GLU A 304 -4.66 -16.85 11.34
C GLU A 304 -4.79 -15.57 12.16
N MET A 305 -6.04 -15.09 12.24
CA MET A 305 -6.47 -13.89 12.95
C MET A 305 -6.98 -14.24 14.36
N SER A 306 -6.37 -15.25 14.99
CA SER A 306 -6.81 -15.80 16.26
C SER A 306 -6.54 -14.82 17.42
N PRO A 307 -7.42 -14.74 18.44
CA PRO A 307 -7.16 -14.04 19.70
C PRO A 307 -5.89 -14.51 20.42
N LYS A 308 -5.40 -15.72 20.09
CA LYS A 308 -4.18 -16.33 20.66
C LYS A 308 -2.90 -15.95 19.93
N TRP A 309 -2.99 -15.31 18.75
CA TRP A 309 -1.82 -14.87 18.01
C TRP A 309 -1.02 -13.85 18.83
N ARG A 310 0.32 -13.85 18.72
CA ARG A 310 1.20 -12.90 19.40
C ARG A 310 2.31 -12.44 18.44
N PRO A 311 2.78 -11.18 18.53
CA PRO A 311 3.96 -10.71 17.82
C PRO A 311 5.22 -11.51 18.14
N GLY A 312 6.23 -11.41 17.27
CA GLY A 312 7.56 -12.00 17.49
C GLY A 312 7.94 -13.08 16.47
N GLN A 313 7.06 -13.42 15.54
CA GLN A 313 7.40 -14.27 14.40
C GLN A 313 7.48 -13.43 13.14
N THR A 314 8.66 -13.40 12.53
CA THR A 314 8.87 -12.80 11.22
C THR A 314 8.39 -13.74 10.11
N ARG A 315 7.95 -13.15 9.00
CA ARG A 315 7.19 -13.85 7.96
C ARG A 315 7.81 -13.70 6.58
N TYR A 316 8.50 -12.60 6.32
CA TYR A 316 8.91 -12.26 4.98
C TYR A 316 10.35 -12.63 4.69
N ARG A 317 10.57 -13.14 3.48
CA ARG A 317 11.85 -13.58 2.94
C ARG A 317 12.33 -12.61 1.88
N THR A 318 13.57 -12.73 1.42
CA THR A 318 14.10 -11.90 0.33
C THR A 318 13.21 -11.96 -0.91
N VAL A 319 12.73 -13.14 -1.32
CA VAL A 319 11.81 -13.28 -2.47
C VAL A 319 10.49 -12.52 -2.30
N ASP A 320 9.96 -12.45 -1.09
CA ASP A 320 8.71 -11.75 -0.82
C ASP A 320 8.90 -10.22 -0.96
N ALA A 321 10.09 -9.71 -0.61
CA ALA A 321 10.49 -8.33 -0.89
C ALA A 321 10.59 -8.05 -2.41
N LEU A 322 11.01 -9.03 -3.22
CA LEU A 322 11.02 -8.89 -4.68
C LEU A 322 9.60 -8.80 -5.27
N ALA A 323 8.63 -9.50 -4.69
CA ALA A 323 7.23 -9.39 -5.08
C ALA A 323 6.68 -8.00 -4.75
N VAL A 324 6.97 -7.48 -3.55
CA VAL A 324 6.60 -6.10 -3.16
C VAL A 324 7.25 -5.06 -4.09
N ALA A 325 8.55 -5.19 -4.39
CA ALA A 325 9.23 -4.33 -5.35
C ALA A 325 8.61 -4.39 -6.75
N SER A 326 8.25 -5.59 -7.22
CA SER A 326 7.58 -5.79 -8.52
C SER A 326 6.23 -5.11 -8.55
N PHE A 327 5.46 -5.13 -7.46
CA PHE A 327 4.16 -4.46 -7.47
C PHE A 327 4.28 -2.95 -7.39
N LEU A 328 5.23 -2.42 -6.62
CA LEU A 328 5.54 -0.99 -6.67
C LEU A 328 5.95 -0.56 -8.10
N ASN A 329 6.67 -1.40 -8.84
CA ASN A 329 6.95 -1.16 -10.26
C ASN A 329 5.66 -1.13 -11.10
N VAL A 330 4.73 -2.07 -10.87
CA VAL A 330 3.39 -2.07 -11.50
C VAL A 330 2.65 -0.78 -11.19
N LEU A 331 2.61 -0.33 -9.93
CA LEU A 331 1.95 0.91 -9.54
C LEU A 331 2.55 2.13 -10.26
N GLN A 332 3.89 2.20 -10.42
CA GLN A 332 4.53 3.25 -11.20
C GLN A 332 4.09 3.19 -12.68
N ARG A 333 4.13 2.01 -13.32
CA ARG A 333 3.72 1.84 -14.72
C ARG A 333 2.23 2.13 -14.95
N GLN A 334 1.40 1.83 -13.96
CA GLN A 334 -0.06 2.04 -13.99
C GLN A 334 -0.47 3.38 -13.36
N SER A 335 0.46 4.33 -13.19
CA SER A 335 0.24 5.62 -12.51
C SER A 335 -0.80 6.55 -13.16
N HIS A 336 -1.20 6.31 -14.42
CA HIS A 336 -2.33 7.00 -15.06
C HIS A 336 -3.70 6.49 -14.59
N SER A 337 -3.75 5.31 -13.98
CA SER A 337 -4.97 4.64 -13.50
C SER A 337 -5.00 4.57 -11.98
N VAL A 338 -3.89 4.11 -11.37
CA VAL A 338 -3.74 3.93 -9.93
C VAL A 338 -2.99 5.11 -9.34
N THR A 339 -3.66 5.86 -8.47
CA THR A 339 -3.14 7.11 -7.91
C THR A 339 -3.09 7.13 -6.39
N LEU A 340 -3.54 6.06 -5.73
CA LEU A 340 -3.44 5.83 -4.29
C LEU A 340 -3.25 4.33 -4.03
N ALA A 341 -2.39 3.95 -3.09
CA ALA A 341 -2.28 2.56 -2.65
C ALA A 341 -1.72 2.48 -1.22
N ASN A 342 -2.20 1.52 -0.44
CA ASN A 342 -1.83 1.31 0.95
C ASN A 342 -1.31 -0.10 1.15
N PHE A 343 -0.03 -0.21 1.49
CA PHE A 343 0.58 -1.49 1.86
C PHE A 343 -0.07 -2.04 3.14
N ALA A 344 -0.54 -3.29 3.08
CA ALA A 344 -1.30 -3.92 4.14
C ALA A 344 -0.46 -5.00 4.86
N GLN A 345 0.10 -4.74 6.05
CA GLN A 345 -0.03 -3.55 6.89
C GLN A 345 1.34 -3.02 7.34
N THR A 346 1.33 -1.97 8.15
CA THR A 346 2.58 -1.35 8.62
C THR A 346 3.26 -2.17 9.72
N ILE A 347 2.50 -2.69 10.68
CA ILE A 347 3.01 -3.29 11.93
C ILE A 347 2.38 -4.67 12.16
N ASN A 348 3.20 -5.66 12.49
CA ASN A 348 2.88 -7.00 13.03
C ASN A 348 1.97 -7.91 12.19
N VAL A 349 0.76 -7.49 11.88
CA VAL A 349 -0.24 -8.27 11.14
C VAL A 349 0.03 -8.07 9.65
N VAL A 350 0.68 -9.05 9.03
CA VAL A 350 1.10 -8.96 7.61
C VAL A 350 1.97 -7.69 7.41
N GLY A 351 2.76 -7.37 8.44
CA GLY A 351 3.37 -6.06 8.67
C GLY A 351 4.74 -5.87 8.03
N ALA A 352 5.08 -4.66 7.60
CA ALA A 352 6.46 -4.31 7.23
C ALA A 352 7.43 -4.28 8.44
N LEU A 353 6.88 -4.23 9.65
CA LEU A 353 7.63 -4.29 10.91
C LEU A 353 7.10 -5.42 11.78
N VAL A 354 8.00 -6.12 12.45
CA VAL A 354 7.65 -6.92 13.65
C VAL A 354 8.05 -6.13 14.88
N VAL A 355 7.09 -5.84 15.74
CA VAL A 355 7.26 -5.08 16.97
C VAL A 355 6.91 -5.97 18.15
N THR A 356 7.91 -6.23 18.99
CA THR A 356 7.76 -6.89 20.30
C THR A 356 7.88 -5.84 21.40
N ASP A 357 7.87 -6.25 22.67
CA ASP A 357 8.15 -5.32 23.78
C ASP A 357 9.56 -4.73 23.64
N ASP A 358 10.55 -5.57 23.37
CA ASP A 358 11.96 -5.14 23.41
C ASP A 358 12.54 -4.66 22.08
N GLN A 359 11.91 -4.99 20.94
CA GLN A 359 12.53 -4.84 19.62
C GLN A 359 11.57 -4.42 18.52
N VAL A 360 12.14 -3.72 17.53
CA VAL A 360 11.53 -3.44 16.23
C VAL A 360 12.40 -4.07 15.17
N VAL A 361 11.87 -5.05 14.44
CA VAL A 361 12.55 -5.74 13.33
C VAL A 361 11.95 -5.26 12.02
N HIS A 362 12.83 -4.81 11.11
CA HIS A 362 12.45 -4.50 9.73
C HIS A 362 12.28 -5.82 8.98
N GLU A 363 11.06 -6.17 8.60
CA GLU A 363 10.82 -7.31 7.72
C GLU A 363 11.46 -7.05 6.34
N THR A 364 11.73 -8.09 5.56
CA THR A 364 12.42 -7.91 4.26
C THR A 364 11.65 -6.98 3.31
N VAL A 365 10.32 -7.01 3.37
CA VAL A 365 9.40 -6.15 2.60
C VAL A 365 9.46 -4.66 3.00
N TYR A 366 10.03 -4.31 4.16
CA TYR A 366 10.29 -2.92 4.56
C TYR A 366 11.19 -2.19 3.56
N TRP A 367 12.22 -2.88 3.07
CA TRP A 367 13.26 -2.29 2.25
C TRP A 367 12.81 -1.82 0.86
N PRO A 368 12.08 -2.60 0.04
CA PRO A 368 11.58 -2.09 -1.24
C PRO A 368 10.61 -0.92 -1.07
N LEU A 369 9.79 -0.93 -0.01
CA LEU A 369 8.91 0.19 0.32
C LEU A 369 9.71 1.47 0.61
N LYS A 370 10.76 1.37 1.44
CA LYS A 370 11.65 2.50 1.75
C LYS A 370 12.40 2.97 0.51
N LEU A 371 13.03 2.05 -0.21
CA LEU A 371 13.87 2.38 -1.35
C LEU A 371 13.09 3.11 -2.44
N GLN A 372 11.92 2.62 -2.88
CA GLN A 372 11.19 3.34 -3.94
C GLN A 372 10.63 4.69 -3.49
N ARG A 373 10.24 4.84 -2.23
CA ARG A 373 9.76 6.14 -1.70
C ARG A 373 10.85 7.21 -1.69
N HIS A 374 12.10 6.84 -1.47
CA HIS A 374 13.24 7.78 -1.42
C HIS A 374 14.02 7.89 -2.74
N HIS A 375 13.81 6.95 -3.67
CA HIS A 375 14.57 6.85 -4.92
C HIS A 375 13.63 6.61 -6.12
N SER A 376 12.69 7.52 -6.34
CA SER A 376 11.83 7.56 -7.52
C SER A 376 11.45 9.00 -7.85
N GLY A 377 11.19 9.27 -9.13
CA GLY A 377 10.68 10.56 -9.59
C GLY A 377 9.15 10.62 -9.63
N THR A 378 8.60 11.79 -9.96
CA THR A 378 7.15 12.02 -10.02
C THR A 378 6.52 11.68 -11.37
N VAL A 379 7.30 11.31 -12.39
CA VAL A 379 6.82 10.93 -13.72
C VAL A 379 7.27 9.53 -14.05
N SER A 380 6.33 8.63 -14.37
CA SER A 380 6.64 7.29 -14.86
C SER A 380 6.96 7.33 -16.34
N LEU A 381 8.09 6.74 -16.71
CA LEU A 381 8.56 6.66 -18.08
C LEU A 381 8.19 5.31 -18.70
N ALA A 382 7.77 5.33 -19.96
CA ALA A 382 7.48 4.12 -20.71
C ALA A 382 8.78 3.48 -21.21
N GLY A 383 8.91 2.17 -21.01
CA GLY A 383 10.05 1.39 -21.48
C GLY A 383 9.66 -0.05 -21.81
N ASP A 384 10.53 -0.69 -22.58
CA ASP A 384 10.45 -2.09 -22.98
C ASP A 384 11.58 -2.89 -22.35
N THR A 385 11.27 -4.05 -21.81
CA THR A 385 12.27 -5.00 -21.32
C THR A 385 12.29 -6.23 -22.20
N ALA A 386 13.38 -6.44 -22.94
CA ALA A 386 13.64 -7.69 -23.64
C ALA A 386 14.44 -8.61 -22.71
N THR A 387 13.86 -9.74 -22.31
CA THR A 387 14.46 -10.68 -21.37
C THR A 387 13.95 -12.09 -21.63
N THR A 388 14.66 -13.11 -21.13
CA THR A 388 14.13 -14.48 -21.04
C THR A 388 12.97 -14.54 -20.06
N THR A 389 12.25 -15.66 -20.06
CA THR A 389 11.22 -15.95 -19.06
C THR A 389 11.73 -16.85 -17.95
N VAL A 390 11.03 -16.84 -16.82
CA VAL A 390 11.18 -17.77 -15.69
C VAL A 390 9.82 -18.40 -15.37
N PRO A 391 9.78 -19.62 -14.83
CA PRO A 391 8.52 -20.24 -14.42
C PRO A 391 7.80 -19.43 -13.34
N GLY A 392 6.48 -19.29 -13.51
CA GLY A 392 5.54 -18.75 -12.55
C GLY A 392 4.40 -19.73 -12.28
N GLU A 393 3.64 -19.48 -11.21
CA GLU A 393 2.46 -20.27 -10.86
C GLU A 393 1.34 -19.36 -10.33
N THR A 394 0.13 -19.56 -10.83
CA THR A 394 -1.09 -18.93 -10.32
C THR A 394 -1.52 -19.51 -8.97
N LEU A 395 -2.47 -18.83 -8.30
CA LEU A 395 -3.11 -19.36 -7.08
C LEU A 395 -3.85 -20.67 -7.37
N GLU A 396 -4.44 -20.78 -8.54
CA GLU A 396 -5.14 -21.95 -9.07
C GLU A 396 -4.18 -23.08 -9.52
N ARG A 397 -2.88 -22.96 -9.23
CA ARG A 397 -1.83 -23.93 -9.60
C ARG A 397 -1.66 -24.16 -11.11
N THR A 398 -2.02 -23.16 -11.91
CA THR A 398 -1.73 -23.09 -13.34
C THR A 398 -0.37 -22.45 -13.56
N SER A 399 0.50 -23.10 -14.34
CA SER A 399 1.80 -22.56 -14.76
C SER A 399 1.65 -21.35 -15.67
N LEU A 400 2.59 -20.40 -15.58
CA LEU A 400 2.74 -19.29 -16.51
C LEU A 400 4.22 -18.92 -16.69
N ASP A 401 4.53 -18.18 -17.73
CA ASP A 401 5.88 -17.66 -17.97
C ASP A 401 5.96 -16.18 -17.55
N LEU A 402 6.85 -15.86 -16.62
CA LEU A 402 7.10 -14.50 -16.15
C LEU A 402 8.33 -13.93 -16.86
N PRO A 403 8.37 -12.64 -17.22
CA PRO A 403 9.62 -11.98 -17.58
C PRO A 403 10.65 -12.11 -16.45
N ALA A 404 11.87 -12.53 -16.77
CA ALA A 404 12.93 -12.71 -15.77
C ALA A 404 13.35 -11.40 -15.10
N VAL A 405 13.22 -10.28 -15.81
CA VAL A 405 13.51 -8.93 -15.30
C VAL A 405 12.26 -8.06 -15.37
N ASP A 406 11.93 -7.41 -14.27
CA ASP A 406 10.83 -6.43 -14.17
C ASP A 406 11.38 -5.05 -13.82
N ILE A 407 10.94 -4.03 -14.55
CA ILE A 407 11.50 -2.68 -14.46
C ILE A 407 10.40 -1.65 -14.44
N SER A 408 10.49 -0.69 -13.53
CA SER A 408 9.86 0.62 -13.68
C SER A 408 10.94 1.71 -13.80
N ALA A 409 10.61 2.78 -14.51
CA ALA A 409 11.51 3.90 -14.72
C ALA A 409 10.78 5.20 -14.37
N SER A 410 11.46 6.11 -13.68
CA SER A 410 10.90 7.41 -13.32
C SER A 410 11.92 8.53 -13.37
N THR A 411 11.42 9.77 -13.45
CA THR A 411 12.21 11.00 -13.43
C THR A 411 11.38 12.15 -12.84
N ASN A 412 12.03 13.28 -12.56
CA ASN A 412 11.35 14.52 -12.23
C ASN A 412 11.31 15.44 -13.46
N PRO A 413 10.23 16.19 -13.70
CA PRO A 413 10.15 17.12 -14.82
C PRO A 413 11.33 18.10 -14.85
N GLY A 414 12.04 18.15 -15.97
CA GLY A 414 13.20 19.04 -16.16
C GLY A 414 14.51 18.57 -15.49
N ASP A 415 14.51 17.43 -14.80
CA ASP A 415 15.69 16.83 -14.19
C ASP A 415 16.45 15.95 -15.21
N THR A 416 17.73 15.75 -14.95
CA THR A 416 18.60 14.79 -15.65
C THR A 416 18.62 13.41 -14.99
N THR A 417 18.14 13.31 -13.75
CA THR A 417 18.13 12.07 -12.97
C THR A 417 17.04 11.10 -13.45
N VAL A 418 17.41 9.84 -13.62
CA VAL A 418 16.52 8.73 -13.97
C VAL A 418 16.72 7.63 -12.95
N TRP A 419 15.62 7.19 -12.34
CA TRP A 419 15.60 6.03 -11.45
C TRP A 419 15.06 4.83 -12.20
N LEU A 420 15.80 3.72 -12.19
CA LEU A 420 15.29 2.42 -12.63
C LEU A 420 15.13 1.52 -11.40
N SER A 421 13.91 1.07 -11.13
CA SER A 421 13.62 0.08 -10.09
C SER A 421 13.49 -1.29 -10.76
N VAL A 422 14.43 -2.19 -10.47
CA VAL A 422 14.70 -3.41 -11.23
C VAL A 422 14.61 -4.63 -10.31
N VAL A 423 13.81 -5.62 -10.70
CA VAL A 423 13.73 -6.92 -10.03
C VAL A 423 14.25 -8.00 -10.97
N ASN A 424 15.28 -8.73 -10.56
CA ASN A 424 15.70 -9.98 -11.19
C ASN A 424 14.98 -11.16 -10.52
N ARG A 425 13.99 -11.73 -11.21
CA ARG A 425 13.23 -12.92 -10.77
C ARG A 425 13.98 -14.22 -11.01
N ALA A 426 15.02 -14.23 -11.85
CA ALA A 426 15.78 -15.44 -12.14
C ALA A 426 16.65 -15.86 -10.96
N ARG A 427 16.80 -17.18 -10.79
CA ARG A 427 17.72 -17.79 -9.82
C ARG A 427 19.18 -17.79 -10.30
N THR A 428 19.49 -17.00 -11.33
CA THR A 428 20.83 -16.79 -11.88
C THR A 428 21.07 -15.30 -12.09
N PRO A 429 22.33 -14.84 -12.07
CA PRO A 429 22.65 -13.46 -12.44
C PRO A 429 22.15 -13.11 -13.85
N VAL A 430 21.79 -11.83 -14.05
CA VAL A 430 21.37 -11.27 -15.34
C VAL A 430 22.21 -10.02 -15.64
N HIS A 431 22.80 -9.96 -16.83
CA HIS A 431 23.40 -8.71 -17.32
C HIS A 431 22.34 -7.87 -18.04
N LEU A 432 22.01 -6.73 -17.46
CA LEU A 432 21.03 -5.77 -17.97
C LEU A 432 21.74 -4.64 -18.74
N THR A 433 21.53 -4.58 -20.04
CA THR A 433 21.98 -3.47 -20.90
C THR A 433 20.95 -2.34 -20.89
N LEU A 434 21.41 -1.10 -20.71
CA LEU A 434 20.55 0.09 -20.62
C LEU A 434 20.57 0.93 -21.91
N ASP A 435 19.48 0.90 -22.68
CA ASP A 435 19.22 1.78 -23.83
C ASP A 435 18.25 2.91 -23.44
N LEU A 436 18.81 4.04 -22.98
CA LEU A 436 18.02 5.24 -22.66
C LEU A 436 17.69 6.09 -23.90
N GLY A 437 18.11 5.68 -25.10
CA GLY A 437 17.97 6.45 -26.33
C GLY A 437 18.77 7.76 -26.36
N ARG A 438 19.65 8.00 -25.38
CA ARG A 438 20.45 9.21 -25.21
C ARG A 438 21.74 8.96 -24.42
N PRO A 439 22.74 9.85 -24.50
CA PRO A 439 23.96 9.71 -23.70
C PRO A 439 23.71 9.95 -22.20
N LEU A 440 24.44 9.20 -21.38
CA LEU A 440 24.60 9.52 -19.96
C LEU A 440 25.56 10.71 -19.81
N ALA A 441 25.36 11.52 -18.78
CA ALA A 441 26.31 12.57 -18.40
C ALA A 441 27.61 11.96 -17.85
N THR A 442 27.49 10.82 -17.18
CA THR A 442 28.58 10.03 -16.59
C THR A 442 28.18 8.56 -16.58
N ASN A 443 29.17 7.67 -16.72
CA ASN A 443 28.96 6.23 -16.53
C ASN A 443 29.00 5.82 -15.05
N LEU A 444 29.20 6.75 -14.12
CA LEU A 444 29.09 6.49 -12.69
C LEU A 444 27.63 6.54 -12.27
N VAL A 445 27.10 5.44 -11.74
CA VAL A 445 25.71 5.32 -11.28
C VAL A 445 25.69 5.01 -9.79
N ARG A 446 24.61 5.39 -9.13
CA ARG A 446 24.36 4.92 -7.76
C ARG A 446 23.50 3.67 -7.83
N LEU A 447 23.96 2.60 -7.20
CA LEU A 447 23.26 1.32 -7.11
C LEU A 447 22.86 1.07 -5.67
N HIS A 448 21.55 0.93 -5.44
CA HIS A 448 21.00 0.43 -4.18
C HIS A 448 20.52 -1.00 -4.40
N GLN A 449 21.00 -1.97 -3.63
CA GLN A 449 20.73 -3.38 -3.93
C GLN A 449 20.30 -4.17 -2.69
N LEU A 450 19.26 -4.97 -2.85
CA LEU A 450 18.80 -5.96 -1.88
C LEU A 450 18.99 -7.35 -2.49
N HIS A 451 19.87 -8.15 -1.90
CA HIS A 451 20.19 -9.49 -2.37
C HIS A 451 20.73 -10.36 -1.22
N THR A 452 20.43 -11.65 -1.27
CA THR A 452 21.00 -12.69 -0.40
C THR A 452 21.30 -13.93 -1.23
N ASP A 453 22.31 -14.71 -0.84
CA ASP A 453 22.66 -15.97 -1.52
C ASP A 453 21.49 -16.96 -1.55
N ASP A 454 20.75 -17.06 -0.42
CA ASP A 454 19.48 -17.78 -0.35
C ASP A 454 18.31 -16.78 -0.42
N PRO A 455 17.47 -16.81 -1.48
CA PRO A 455 16.31 -15.91 -1.59
C PRO A 455 15.20 -16.19 -0.56
N LEU A 456 15.31 -17.26 0.23
CA LEU A 456 14.41 -17.58 1.32
C LEU A 456 14.88 -17.04 2.67
N THR A 457 16.02 -16.32 2.71
CA THR A 457 16.52 -15.68 3.94
C THR A 457 15.52 -14.66 4.49
N GLN A 458 15.36 -14.62 5.81
CA GLN A 458 14.48 -13.70 6.54
C GLN A 458 15.27 -12.86 7.53
N ASN A 459 14.75 -11.67 7.84
CA ASN A 459 15.09 -11.02 9.11
C ASN A 459 14.32 -11.72 10.22
N THR A 460 14.95 -11.92 11.38
CA THR A 460 14.31 -12.55 12.55
C THR A 460 14.61 -11.74 13.80
N VAL A 461 13.89 -11.98 14.89
CA VAL A 461 14.17 -11.36 16.21
C VAL A 461 15.62 -11.62 16.65
N THR A 462 16.19 -12.77 16.29
CA THR A 462 17.58 -13.13 16.63
C THR A 462 18.62 -12.64 15.60
N THR A 463 18.20 -12.39 14.37
CA THR A 463 19.04 -11.93 13.26
C THR A 463 18.31 -10.82 12.49
N PRO A 464 18.13 -9.63 13.09
CA PRO A 464 17.22 -8.61 12.58
C PRO A 464 17.68 -7.95 11.29
N ASP A 465 18.98 -8.06 10.96
CA ASP A 465 19.62 -7.39 9.82
C ASP A 465 20.25 -8.38 8.82
N ALA A 466 19.76 -9.62 8.77
CA ALA A 466 20.25 -10.64 7.81
C ALA A 466 19.99 -10.26 6.34
N VAL A 467 18.97 -9.44 6.11
CA VAL A 467 18.53 -8.92 4.82
C VAL A 467 18.41 -7.40 4.95
N THR A 468 19.42 -6.69 4.47
CA THR A 468 19.46 -5.22 4.43
C THR A 468 20.02 -4.77 3.09
N PRO A 469 19.56 -3.64 2.53
CA PRO A 469 20.06 -3.13 1.27
C PRO A 469 21.45 -2.52 1.44
N THR A 470 22.31 -2.73 0.46
CA THR A 470 23.60 -2.04 0.33
C THR A 470 23.48 -0.88 -0.66
N SER A 471 24.45 0.04 -0.65
CA SER A 471 24.50 1.14 -1.60
C SER A 471 25.94 1.42 -2.00
N GLU A 472 26.19 1.54 -3.29
CA GLU A 472 27.53 1.80 -3.84
C GLU A 472 27.46 2.67 -5.09
N GLU A 473 28.61 3.24 -5.46
CA GLU A 473 28.80 3.83 -6.78
C GLU A 473 29.39 2.75 -7.72
N LEU A 474 28.73 2.52 -8.84
CA LEU A 474 29.14 1.56 -9.86
C LEU A 474 29.51 2.31 -11.13
N LYS A 475 30.67 2.01 -11.71
CA LYS A 475 31.02 2.49 -13.04
C LYS A 475 30.52 1.50 -14.09
N LEU A 476 29.59 1.95 -14.94
CA LEU A 476 29.11 1.18 -16.08
C LEU A 476 30.21 1.01 -17.14
N ASP A 477 30.21 -0.18 -17.74
CA ASP A 477 31.01 -0.49 -18.93
C ASP A 477 30.53 0.32 -20.14
N ASP A 478 31.32 0.30 -21.23
CA ASP A 478 31.03 1.06 -22.46
C ASP A 478 29.68 0.70 -23.10
N ASP A 479 29.20 -0.52 -22.87
CA ASP A 479 27.90 -1.03 -23.32
C ASP A 479 26.75 -0.70 -22.36
N ARG A 480 27.02 0.01 -21.26
CA ARG A 480 26.05 0.38 -20.21
C ARG A 480 25.34 -0.81 -19.59
N THR A 481 26.11 -1.85 -19.31
CA THR A 481 25.61 -3.07 -18.67
C THR A 481 25.76 -3.00 -17.15
N VAL A 482 24.73 -3.47 -16.43
CA VAL A 482 24.74 -3.71 -14.98
C VAL A 482 24.51 -5.20 -14.74
N GLU A 483 25.32 -5.83 -13.90
CA GLU A 483 25.05 -7.18 -13.43
C GLU A 483 24.04 -7.14 -12.27
N LEU A 484 22.93 -7.84 -12.43
CA LEU A 484 21.92 -8.05 -11.39
C LEU A 484 22.13 -9.44 -10.80
N PRO A 485 22.41 -9.58 -9.50
CA PRO A 485 22.53 -10.90 -8.89
C PRO A 485 21.25 -11.72 -9.00
N ALA A 486 21.35 -13.03 -8.82
CA ALA A 486 20.19 -13.92 -8.78
C ALA A 486 19.19 -13.45 -7.70
N SER A 487 17.89 -13.46 -8.01
CA SER A 487 16.83 -13.16 -7.04
C SER A 487 17.10 -11.84 -6.29
N SER A 488 17.27 -10.75 -7.02
CA SER A 488 17.69 -9.47 -6.47
C SER A 488 16.73 -8.34 -6.80
N TYR A 489 16.75 -7.31 -5.95
CA TYR A 489 16.10 -6.04 -6.20
C TYR A 489 17.15 -4.93 -6.23
N SER A 490 17.07 -4.04 -7.21
CA SER A 490 18.00 -2.93 -7.40
C SER A 490 17.26 -1.64 -7.72
N ILE A 491 17.73 -0.51 -7.18
CA ILE A 491 17.47 0.82 -7.74
C ILE A 491 18.77 1.32 -8.35
N ILE A 492 18.70 1.70 -9.63
CA ILE A 492 19.82 2.27 -10.39
C ILE A 492 19.50 3.74 -10.64
N GLU A 493 20.28 4.63 -10.04
CA GLU A 493 20.18 6.07 -10.27
C GLU A 493 21.19 6.50 -11.34
N LEU A 494 20.67 7.02 -12.44
CA LEU A 494 21.44 7.42 -13.62
C LEU A 494 21.30 8.91 -13.85
N THR A 495 22.36 9.56 -14.34
CA THR A 495 22.31 10.95 -14.79
C THR A 495 22.43 11.01 -16.31
N THR A 496 21.41 11.52 -16.99
CA THR A 496 21.40 11.73 -18.44
C THR A 496 22.09 13.05 -18.82
N ALA A 497 22.68 13.13 -20.02
CA ALA A 497 23.38 14.35 -20.46
C ALA A 497 22.44 15.54 -20.71
N THR A 498 21.16 15.26 -20.93
CA THR A 498 20.10 16.24 -21.17
C THR A 498 18.80 15.74 -20.54
N PRO A 499 17.97 16.61 -19.94
CA PRO A 499 16.73 16.21 -19.30
C PRO A 499 15.84 15.31 -20.16
N LEU A 500 15.15 14.37 -19.52
CA LEU A 500 14.07 13.64 -20.17
C LEU A 500 12.86 14.58 -20.30
N ALA A 501 12.18 14.53 -21.45
CA ALA A 501 10.87 15.16 -21.56
C ALA A 501 9.91 14.34 -20.69
N GLY A 502 9.43 14.96 -19.60
CA GLY A 502 8.39 14.41 -18.74
C GLY A 502 7.00 14.61 -19.31
#